data_AF-A0A849L3D7-F1
#
_entry.id   AF-A0A849L3D7-F1
#
_cell.length_a   1.000
_cell.length_b   1.000
_cell.length_c   1.000
_cell.angle_alpha   90.00
_cell.angle_beta   90.00
_cell.angle_gamma   90.00
#
_symmetry.space_group_name_H-M   'P 1'
#
loop_
_entity.id
_entity.type
_entity.pdbx_description
1 polymer ?
#
loop_
_entity_poly.entity_id
_entity_poly.type
_entity_poly.pdbx_seq_one_letter_code
_entity_poly.pdbx_strand_id
1 'polypeptide(L)' 'MNKLMALLAFAVLTGFLAILAIWVPRVDLIAVIALTIALVGYDFLRSARDKG' A
#
# COMPACT_ATOMS: atom_id res chain seq x y z
N MET A 1 -0.77 -8.90 -14.85
CA MET A 1 -0.76 -7.47 -14.45
C MET A 1 0.47 -6.82 -15.00
N ASN A 2 0.30 -5.73 -15.74
CA ASN A 2 1.41 -4.91 -16.19
C ASN A 2 2.13 -4.35 -14.96
N LYS A 3 3.45 -4.54 -14.85
CA LYS A 3 4.26 -4.09 -13.70
C LYS A 3 4.06 -2.60 -13.41
N LEU A 4 3.88 -1.80 -14.47
CA LEU A 4 3.55 -0.38 -14.40
C LEU A 4 2.21 -0.10 -13.69
N MET A 5 1.16 -0.87 -14.00
CA MET A 5 -0.15 -0.70 -13.38
C MET A 5 -0.14 -1.10 -11.90
N ALA A 6 0.62 -2.14 -11.55
CA ALA A 6 0.77 -2.55 -10.16
C ALA A 6 1.51 -1.48 -9.33
N LEU A 7 2.59 -0.90 -9.89
CA LEU A 7 3.34 0.18 -9.24
C LEU A 7 2.46 1.43 -9.07
N LEU A 8 1.69 1.79 -10.08
CA LEU A 8 0.77 2.93 -10.03
C LEU A 8 -0.31 2.71 -8.96
N ALA A 9 -0.92 1.52 -8.91
CA ALA A 9 -1.92 1.19 -7.89
C ALA A 9 -1.33 1.27 -6.47
N PHE A 10 -0.11 0.75 -6.27
CA PHE A 10 0.60 0.84 -4.99
C PHE A 10 0.88 2.29 -4.58
N ALA A 11 1.36 3.11 -5.52
CA ALA A 11 1.67 4.51 -5.26
C ALA A 11 0.41 5.33 -4.92
N VAL A 12 -0.68 5.15 -5.67
CA VAL A 12 -1.95 5.83 -5.41
C VAL A 12 -2.54 5.42 -4.06
N LEU A 13 -2.56 4.12 -3.75
CA LEU A 13 -3.04 3.62 -2.46
C LEU A 13 -2.22 4.20 -1.30
N THR A 14 -0.89 4.10 -1.38
CA THR A 14 0.01 4.57 -0.32
C THR A 14 -0.10 6.08 -0.14
N GLY A 15 -0.17 6.85 -1.23
CA GLY A 15 -0.36 8.30 -1.19
C GLY A 15 -1.67 8.70 -0.50
N PHE A 16 -2.78 8.05 -0.86
CA PHE A 16 -4.08 8.31 -0.22
C PHE A 16 -4.06 7.99 1.28
N LEU A 17 -3.51 6.83 1.67
CA LEU A 17 -3.44 6.45 3.09
C LEU A 17 -2.51 7.37 3.89
N ALA A 18 -1.41 7.85 3.28
CA ALA A 18 -0.53 8.83 3.91
C ALA A 18 -1.26 10.15 4.17
N ILE A 19 -2.07 10.63 3.22
CA ILE A 19 -2.92 11.81 3.41
C ILE A 19 -3.89 11.59 4.58
N LEU A 20 -4.57 10.44 4.64
CA LEU A 20 -5.47 10.13 5.75
C LEU A 20 -4.75 10.10 7.10
N ALA A 21 -3.55 9.53 7.18
CA ALA A 21 -2.77 9.47 8.42
C ALA A 21 -2.33 10.85 8.91
N ILE A 22 -2.04 11.78 7.99
CA ILE A 22 -1.61 13.15 8.32
C ILE A 22 -2.80 14.02 8.74
N TRP A 23 -3.89 13.99 7.97
CA TRP A 23 -5.05 14.86 8.20
C TRP A 23 -6.01 14.32 9.26
N VAL A 24 -5.99 13.01 9.50
CA VAL A 24 -6.84 12.34 10.48
C VAL A 24 -5.96 11.47 11.39
N PRO A 25 -5.13 12.06 12.27
CA PRO A 25 -4.14 11.33 13.07
C PRO A 25 -4.79 10.61 14.26
N ARG A 26 -5.56 9.56 13.98
CA ARG A 26 -6.09 8.63 14.98
C ARG A 26 -5.19 7.41 15.08
N VAL A 27 -4.89 6.98 16.30
CA VAL A 27 -3.98 5.85 16.56
C VAL A 27 -4.51 4.54 15.96
N ASP A 28 -5.82 4.29 16.11
CA ASP A 28 -6.51 3.15 15.49
C ASP A 28 -6.35 3.15 13.96
N LEU A 29 -6.60 4.31 13.33
CA LEU A 29 -6.51 4.47 11.88
C LEU A 29 -5.07 4.24 11.39
N ILE A 30 -4.09 4.82 12.06
CA ILE A 30 -2.68 4.67 11.68
C ILE A 30 -2.24 3.20 11.79
N ALA A 31 -2.68 2.49 12.83
CA ALA A 31 -2.37 1.06 12.98
C ALA A 31 -2.95 0.22 11.83
N VAL A 32 -4.20 0.49 11.44
CA VAL A 32 -4.85 -0.20 10.31
C VAL A 32 -4.18 0.16 8.98
N ILE A 33 -3.79 1.42 8.79
CA ILE A 33 -3.03 1.88 7.62
C ILE A 33 -1.70 1.15 7.52
N ALA A 34 -0.95 1.07 8.61
CA ALA A 34 0.36 0.40 8.65
C ALA A 34 0.24 -1.08 8.28
N LEU A 35 -0.76 -1.77 8.84
CA LEU A 35 -1.05 -3.17 8.50
C LEU A 35 -1.42 -3.33 7.01
N THR A 36 -2.26 -2.42 6.49
CA THR A 36 -2.69 -2.44 5.08
C THR A 36 -1.49 -2.28 4.14
N ILE A 37 -0.61 -1.30 4.42
CA ILE A 37 0.61 -1.07 3.61
C ILE A 37 1.55 -2.28 3.70
N ALA A 38 1.70 -2.90 4.87
CA ALA A 38 2.52 -4.10 5.01
C ALA A 38 1.99 -5.28 4.17
N LEU A 39 0.67 -5.52 4.20
CA LEU A 39 0.03 -6.59 3.42
C LEU A 39 0.12 -6.34 1.92
N VAL A 40 -0.16 -5.12 1.47
CA VAL A 40 -0.06 -4.74 0.05
C VAL A 40 1.38 -4.78 -0.43
N GLY A 41 2.35 -4.37 0.39
CA GLY A 41 3.78 -4.51 0.09
C GLY A 41 4.19 -5.97 -0.07
N TYR A 42 3.70 -6.86 0.81
CA TYR A 42 3.94 -8.30 0.70
C TYR A 42 3.32 -8.91 -0.57
N ASP A 43 2.07 -8.57 -0.89
CA ASP A 43 1.40 -9.02 -2.11
C ASP A 43 2.16 -8.55 -3.36
N PHE A 44 2.58 -7.27 -3.38
CA PHE A 44 3.36 -6.71 -4.48
C PHE A 44 4.69 -7.45 -4.67
N LEU A 45 5.42 -7.71 -3.57
CA LEU A 45 6.70 -8.40 -3.60
C LEU A 45 6.55 -9.86 -4.04
N ARG A 46 5.50 -10.54 -3.57
CA ARG A 46 5.18 -11.92 -3.95
C ARG A 46 4.75 -12.00 -5.42
N SER A 47 3.86 -11.13 -5.87
CA SER A 47 3.37 -11.06 -7.25
C SER A 47 4.48 -10.68 -8.24
N ALA A 48 5.48 -9.91 -7.81
CA ALA A 48 6.69 -9.63 -8.57
C ALA A 48 7.61 -10.85 -8.70
N ARG A 49 7.68 -11.70 -7.67
CA ARG A 49 8.49 -12.93 -7.63
C ARG A 49 7.87 -14.10 -8.41
N ASP A 50 6.55 -14.24 -8.37
CA ASP A 50 5.81 -15.36 -8.99
C ASP A 50 5.72 -15.27 -10.54
N LYS A 51 6.16 -14.14 -11.12
CA LYS A 51 6.22 -13.91 -12.58
C LYS A 51 7.65 -13.92 -13.15
N GLY A 52 8.64 -14.34 -12.37
CA GLY A 52 10.02 -14.59 -12.83
C GLY A 52 10.23 -16.07 -13.08
#